data_AF-A0A821FCP3-F1
#
_entry.id   AF-A0A821FCP3-F1
#
_cell.length_a   1.000
_cell.length_b   1.000
_cell.length_c   1.000
_cell.angle_alpha   90.00
_cell.angle_beta   90.00
_cell.angle_gamma   90.00
#
_symmetry.space_group_name_H-M   'P 1'
#
loop_
_entity.id
_entity.type
_entity.pdbx_description
1 polymer ?
#
loop_
_entity_poly.entity_id
_entity_poly.type
_entity_poly.pdbx_seq_one_letter_code
_entity_poly.pdbx_strand_id
1 'polypeptide(L)'
;VRFVKLRDLSGITLSWLDMDDIYGICGKGFYPLLNTIAYDLNFNINKQSFGQNIDSLSDLKEKSSKKVLFCSVSSNAETYYGSRRFTLDKIKLDLCIYLLIDYNNSLLLTSKSIYSQFKIILTINLNDFLIIDQLINNLKNKQFYGFNINLKIFSNDIIEKVKIIRSKLPNKYLLTISFQIQPNKYFNLIQLN
;
A
#
# COMPACT_ATOMS: atom_id res chain seq x y z
N VAL A 1 -4.73 1.85 -12.79
CA VAL A 1 -6.05 1.81 -12.11
C VAL A 1 -7.07 0.88 -12.77
N ARG A 2 -7.25 0.92 -14.09
CA ARG A 2 -8.23 0.08 -14.82
C ARG A 2 -8.22 -1.41 -14.45
N PHE A 3 -7.04 -2.03 -14.33
CA PHE A 3 -6.93 -3.45 -13.95
C PHE A 3 -7.57 -3.74 -12.58
N VAL A 4 -7.35 -2.88 -11.59
CA VAL A 4 -7.93 -3.01 -10.24
C VAL A 4 -9.44 -2.93 -10.28
N LYS A 5 -10.00 -2.02 -11.08
CA LYS A 5 -11.45 -1.90 -11.28
C LYS A 5 -12.02 -3.15 -11.98
N LEU A 6 -11.43 -3.56 -13.10
CA LEU A 6 -11.91 -4.70 -13.90
C LEU A 6 -11.80 -6.06 -13.20
N ARG A 7 -10.85 -6.21 -12.28
CA ARG A 7 -10.63 -7.46 -11.52
C ARG A 7 -11.22 -7.42 -10.12
N ASP A 8 -11.99 -6.38 -9.81
CA ASP A 8 -12.57 -6.13 -8.49
C ASP A 8 -11.56 -6.30 -7.33
N LEU A 9 -10.32 -5.86 -7.53
CA LEU A 9 -9.30 -5.94 -6.48
C LEU A 9 -9.59 -4.92 -5.39
N SER A 10 -9.19 -5.22 -4.16
CA SER A 10 -9.46 -4.37 -2.99
C SER A 10 -8.74 -3.02 -3.02
N GLY A 11 -7.68 -2.87 -3.82
CA GLY A 11 -6.89 -1.66 -3.81
C GLY A 11 -5.65 -1.65 -4.70
N ILE A 12 -4.87 -0.58 -4.57
CA ILE A 12 -3.57 -0.38 -5.22
C ILE A 12 -2.53 -0.08 -4.16
N THR A 13 -1.34 -0.66 -4.31
CA THR A 13 -0.16 -0.21 -3.57
C THR A 13 0.65 0.74 -4.45
N LEU A 14 0.84 1.97 -3.99
CA LEU A 14 1.84 2.86 -4.54
C LEU A 14 3.17 2.61 -3.81
N SER A 15 4.05 1.86 -4.47
CA SER A 15 5.37 1.57 -3.94
C SER A 15 6.34 2.72 -4.22
N TRP A 16 7.27 2.96 -3.29
CA TRP A 16 8.29 4.01 -3.42
C TRP A 16 7.68 5.40 -3.55
N LEU A 17 6.75 5.73 -2.64
CA LEU A 17 6.11 7.05 -2.60
C LEU A 17 7.14 8.18 -2.51
N ASP A 18 8.31 7.93 -1.92
CA ASP A 18 9.46 8.83 -1.85
C ASP A 18 10.00 9.28 -3.22
N MET A 19 9.61 8.61 -4.31
CA MET A 19 9.95 8.97 -5.68
C MET A 19 8.84 9.76 -6.41
N ASP A 20 7.67 9.95 -5.81
CA ASP A 20 6.51 10.60 -6.43
C ASP A 20 6.57 12.14 -6.30
N ASP A 21 7.44 12.79 -7.08
CA ASP A 21 7.67 14.24 -7.18
C ASP A 21 7.05 15.08 -6.04
N ILE A 22 7.53 14.82 -4.83
CA ILE A 22 6.97 15.32 -3.56
C ILE A 22 7.10 16.83 -3.42
N TYR A 23 7.98 17.44 -4.21
CA TYR A 23 8.29 18.87 -4.17
C TYR A 23 7.80 19.60 -5.43
N GLY A 24 7.14 18.91 -6.36
CA GLY A 24 6.66 19.49 -7.60
C GLY A 24 7.76 19.99 -8.53
N ILE A 25 8.97 19.42 -8.42
CA ILE A 25 10.15 19.84 -9.20
C ILE A 25 9.97 19.51 -10.68
N CYS A 26 9.17 18.49 -11.00
CA CYS A 26 8.85 18.11 -12.39
C CYS A 26 7.73 18.96 -13.00
N GLY A 27 7.20 19.97 -12.29
CA GLY A 27 6.21 20.90 -12.83
C GLY A 27 4.80 20.31 -13.02
N LYS A 28 4.49 19.18 -12.37
CA LYS A 28 3.18 18.51 -12.42
C LYS A 28 2.39 18.60 -11.12
N GLY A 29 2.81 19.50 -10.22
CA GLY A 29 2.27 19.59 -8.86
C GLY A 29 2.87 18.54 -7.93
N PHE A 30 2.42 18.54 -6.68
CA PHE A 30 2.94 17.64 -5.64
C PHE A 30 2.27 16.27 -5.69
N TYR A 31 3.05 15.18 -5.66
CA TYR A 31 2.56 13.79 -5.72
C TYR A 31 1.68 13.50 -6.95
N PRO A 32 2.17 13.78 -8.18
CA PRO A 32 1.37 13.62 -9.38
C PRO A 32 0.85 12.18 -9.56
N LEU A 33 1.64 11.15 -9.20
CA LEU A 33 1.21 9.76 -9.33
C LEU A 33 0.16 9.39 -8.29
N LEU A 34 0.37 9.76 -7.03
CA LEU A 34 -0.60 9.54 -5.94
C LEU A 34 -1.93 10.21 -6.25
N ASN A 35 -1.91 11.48 -6.66
CA ASN A 35 -3.13 12.22 -6.97
C ASN A 35 -3.85 11.62 -8.18
N THR A 36 -3.12 11.18 -9.21
CA THR A 36 -3.72 10.52 -10.38
C THR A 36 -4.41 9.21 -9.99
N ILE A 37 -3.74 8.37 -9.18
CA ILE A 37 -4.32 7.10 -8.71
C ILE A 37 -5.56 7.37 -7.84
N ALA A 38 -5.47 8.32 -6.92
CA ALA A 38 -6.56 8.69 -6.04
C ALA A 38 -7.77 9.24 -6.83
N TYR A 39 -7.52 10.06 -7.86
CA TYR A 39 -8.55 10.63 -8.72
C TYR A 39 -9.27 9.52 -9.47
N ASP A 40 -8.51 8.66 -10.14
CA ASP A 40 -9.05 7.54 -10.90
C ASP A 40 -9.80 6.54 -10.02
N LEU A 41 -9.44 6.39 -8.74
CA LEU A 41 -10.14 5.54 -7.78
C LEU A 41 -11.31 6.24 -7.07
N ASN A 42 -11.67 7.47 -7.48
CA ASN A 42 -12.72 8.30 -6.88
C ASN A 42 -12.52 8.57 -5.38
N PHE A 43 -11.28 8.73 -4.92
CA PHE A 43 -11.04 9.30 -3.60
C PHE A 43 -11.40 10.79 -3.61
N ASN A 44 -11.97 11.29 -2.52
CA ASN A 44 -12.26 12.72 -2.36
C ASN A 44 -10.94 13.50 -2.26
N ILE A 45 -10.41 13.90 -3.42
CA ILE A 45 -9.26 14.79 -3.48
C ILE A 45 -9.77 16.22 -3.35
N ASN A 46 -9.22 16.98 -2.40
CA ASN A 46 -9.42 18.42 -2.38
C ASN A 46 -8.83 19.03 -3.66
N LYS A 47 -9.71 19.63 -4.48
CA LYS A 47 -9.44 20.17 -5.83
C LYS A 47 -8.25 21.14 -5.93
N GLN A 48 -7.76 21.68 -4.82
CA GLN A 48 -6.57 22.55 -4.79
C GLN A 48 -5.26 21.87 -5.23
N SER A 49 -5.23 20.54 -5.30
CA SER A 49 -4.03 19.77 -5.68
C SER A 49 -3.89 19.46 -7.18
N PHE A 50 -4.89 19.80 -8.00
CA PHE A 50 -4.83 19.72 -9.46
C PHE A 50 -4.96 21.12 -10.05
N GLY A 51 -3.86 21.70 -10.53
CA GLY A 51 -3.85 23.00 -11.21
C GLY A 51 -4.41 22.97 -12.64
N GLN A 52 -5.54 22.29 -12.88
CA GLN A 52 -6.21 22.28 -14.19
C GLN A 52 -7.74 22.23 -14.07
N ASN A 53 -8.41 23.06 -14.88
CA ASN A 53 -9.85 23.00 -15.15
C ASN A 53 -10.20 21.66 -15.81
N ILE A 54 -10.96 20.82 -15.11
CA ILE A 54 -11.58 19.64 -15.71
C ILE A 54 -13.09 19.82 -15.53
N ASP A 55 -13.72 20.28 -16.60
CA ASP A 55 -15.17 20.28 -16.74
C ASP A 55 -15.68 18.83 -16.86
N SER A 56 -16.78 18.56 -16.15
CA SER A 56 -17.68 17.42 -16.26
C SER A 56 -17.07 16.01 -16.15
N LEU A 57 -17.36 15.33 -15.04
CA LEU A 57 -17.77 13.92 -15.09
C LEU A 57 -18.60 13.56 -13.86
N SER A 58 -19.83 14.05 -13.87
CA SER A 58 -20.93 13.27 -13.35
C SER A 58 -21.06 12.04 -14.25
N ASP A 59 -20.59 10.89 -13.82
CA ASP A 59 -21.30 9.62 -13.94
C ASP A 59 -20.44 8.45 -13.43
N LEU A 60 -21.13 7.44 -12.92
CA LEU A 60 -20.68 6.20 -12.26
C LEU A 60 -20.79 6.23 -10.72
N LYS A 61 -22.06 6.28 -10.26
CA LYS A 61 -22.48 5.58 -9.03
C LYS A 61 -22.37 4.07 -9.24
N GLU A 62 -21.16 3.55 -9.29
CA GLU A 62 -20.92 2.12 -9.25
C GLU A 62 -20.85 1.68 -7.78
N LYS A 63 -21.68 0.72 -7.41
CA LYS A 63 -21.76 0.09 -6.08
C LYS A 63 -20.53 -0.82 -5.84
N SER A 64 -19.35 -0.37 -6.25
CA SER A 64 -18.08 -1.07 -6.11
C SER A 64 -17.60 -0.96 -4.66
N SER A 65 -17.11 -2.08 -4.11
CA SER A 65 -16.41 -2.10 -2.83
C SER A 65 -15.41 -0.93 -2.73
N LYS A 66 -15.40 -0.21 -1.60
CA LYS A 66 -14.52 0.95 -1.40
C LYS A 66 -13.07 0.51 -1.63
N LYS A 67 -12.46 1.02 -2.70
CA LYS A 67 -11.07 0.72 -3.04
C LYS A 67 -10.14 1.39 -2.02
N VAL A 68 -9.03 0.72 -1.71
CA VAL A 68 -8.04 1.18 -0.74
C VAL A 68 -6.75 1.54 -1.45
N LEU A 69 -6.12 2.63 -1.04
CA LEU A 69 -4.78 3.01 -1.46
C LEU A 69 -3.81 2.70 -0.33
N PHE A 70 -2.86 1.81 -0.62
CA PHE A 70 -1.76 1.48 0.27
C PHE A 70 -0.52 2.22 -0.21
N CYS A 71 0.27 2.73 0.70
CA CYS A 71 1.51 3.44 0.36
C CYS A 71 2.69 2.69 0.98
N SER A 72 3.82 2.62 0.28
CA SER A 72 5.07 2.18 0.86
C SER A 72 6.17 3.20 0.58
N VAL A 73 7.14 3.23 1.49
CA VAL A 73 8.28 4.14 1.43
C VAL A 73 9.55 3.29 1.44
N SER A 74 10.55 3.71 0.67
CA SER A 74 11.86 3.06 0.68
C SER A 74 12.49 3.04 2.09
N SER A 75 13.22 1.98 2.42
CA SER A 75 13.98 1.89 3.67
C SER A 75 15.01 3.00 3.84
N ASN A 76 15.52 3.49 2.71
CA ASN A 76 16.62 4.45 2.67
C ASN A 76 16.10 5.88 2.42
N ALA A 77 14.78 6.08 2.40
CA ALA A 77 14.21 7.36 2.03
C ALA A 77 14.64 8.49 2.99
N GLU A 78 14.84 8.18 4.27
CA GLU A 78 15.32 9.12 5.28
C GLU A 78 16.83 9.39 5.23
N THR A 79 17.62 8.50 4.60
CA THR A 79 19.08 8.63 4.54
C THR A 79 19.56 9.46 3.36
N TYR A 80 18.68 9.75 2.39
CA TYR A 80 18.99 10.66 1.31
C TYR A 80 19.19 12.11 1.81
N TYR A 81 19.95 12.89 1.05
CA TYR A 81 20.30 14.27 1.37
C TYR A 81 19.45 15.29 0.62
N GLY A 82 19.30 16.47 1.21
CA GLY A 82 18.64 17.63 0.60
C GLY A 82 17.19 17.33 0.20
N SER A 83 16.82 17.77 -1.01
CA SER A 83 15.48 17.57 -1.57
C SER A 83 15.14 16.11 -1.88
N ARG A 84 16.07 15.15 -1.74
CA ARG A 84 15.77 13.72 -1.90
C ARG A 84 15.40 13.04 -0.58
N ARG A 85 15.62 13.71 0.56
CA ARG A 85 15.25 13.17 1.86
C ARG A 85 13.73 13.09 1.99
N PHE A 86 13.21 11.91 2.25
CA PHE A 86 11.80 11.68 2.52
C PHE A 86 11.60 11.22 3.96
N THR A 87 10.75 11.93 4.68
CA THR A 87 10.37 11.65 6.06
C THR A 87 8.86 11.46 6.11
N LEU A 88 8.37 10.69 7.07
CA LEU A 88 6.97 10.24 7.08
C LEU A 88 5.94 11.37 7.27
N ASP A 89 6.35 12.52 7.83
CA ASP A 89 5.55 13.74 7.89
C ASP A 89 5.20 14.29 6.49
N LYS A 90 5.92 13.85 5.45
CA LYS A 90 5.64 14.16 4.04
C LYS A 90 4.66 13.18 3.42
N ILE A 91 3.97 12.32 4.16
CA ILE A 91 2.92 11.47 3.59
C ILE A 91 1.57 12.18 3.71
N LYS A 92 0.83 12.27 2.61
CA LYS A 92 -0.56 12.75 2.59
C LYS A 92 -1.49 11.73 3.28
N LEU A 93 -1.83 11.99 4.55
CA LEU A 93 -2.63 11.10 5.40
C LEU A 93 -4.05 10.82 4.87
N ASP A 94 -4.63 11.79 4.15
CA ASP A 94 -5.95 11.69 3.52
C ASP A 94 -5.99 10.68 2.38
N LEU A 95 -4.83 10.42 1.75
CA LEU A 95 -4.70 9.47 0.63
C LEU A 95 -4.00 8.17 1.04
N CYS A 96 -3.08 8.22 2.00
CA CYS A 96 -2.25 7.10 2.44
C CYS A 96 -2.54 6.67 3.88
N ILE A 97 -3.75 6.15 4.14
CA ILE A 97 -4.16 5.70 5.49
C ILE A 97 -3.40 4.43 5.91
N TYR A 98 -3.10 3.56 4.95
CA TYR A 98 -2.38 2.31 5.20
C TYR A 98 -0.94 2.40 4.71
N LEU A 99 0.02 2.26 5.64
CA LEU A 99 1.44 2.30 5.34
C LEU A 99 2.02 0.88 5.40
N LEU A 100 2.55 0.42 4.27
CA LEU A 100 3.24 -0.85 4.12
C LEU A 100 4.71 -0.69 4.47
N ILE A 101 5.18 -1.43 5.48
CA ILE A 101 6.57 -1.42 5.93
C ILE A 101 7.13 -2.84 5.82
N ASP A 102 8.30 -3.00 5.20
CA ASP A 102 9.01 -4.29 5.16
C ASP A 102 9.43 -4.71 6.58
N TYR A 103 9.14 -5.95 6.98
CA TYR A 103 9.53 -6.47 8.29
C TYR A 103 11.04 -6.42 8.54
N ASN A 104 11.85 -6.63 7.51
CA ASN A 104 13.30 -6.63 7.64
C ASN A 104 13.87 -5.23 7.85
N ASN A 105 13.05 -4.20 7.68
CA ASN A 105 13.46 -2.81 7.78
C ASN A 105 13.32 -2.32 9.23
N SER A 106 14.32 -2.67 10.04
CA SER A 106 14.40 -2.40 11.48
C SER A 106 14.40 -0.90 11.82
N LEU A 107 14.87 -0.05 10.91
CA LEU A 107 15.02 1.40 11.11
C LEU A 107 13.67 2.11 11.29
N LEU A 108 12.62 1.69 10.56
CA LEU A 108 11.30 2.31 10.68
C LEU A 108 10.55 1.93 11.98
N LEU A 109 10.98 0.92 12.75
CA LEU A 109 10.20 0.47 13.91
C LEU A 109 10.44 1.28 15.20
N THR A 110 11.28 2.32 15.15
CA THR A 110 11.74 3.07 16.34
C THR A 110 11.01 4.41 16.58
N SER A 111 10.43 5.04 15.55
CA SER A 111 9.80 6.37 15.62
C SER A 111 8.30 6.34 15.99
N LYS A 112 7.97 5.97 17.24
CA LYS A 112 6.57 5.73 17.67
C LYS A 112 5.56 6.86 17.43
N SER A 113 5.96 8.14 17.44
CA SER A 113 5.02 9.27 17.43
C SER A 113 4.33 9.48 16.07
N ILE A 114 5.08 9.41 14.97
CA ILE A 114 4.55 9.67 13.62
C ILE A 114 3.70 8.50 13.12
N TYR A 115 4.05 7.25 13.49
CA TYR A 115 3.27 6.07 13.07
C TYR A 115 1.88 5.98 13.68
N SER A 116 1.61 6.71 14.78
CA SER A 116 0.29 6.70 15.43
C SER A 116 -0.85 7.15 14.51
N GLN A 117 -0.52 7.93 13.46
CA GLN A 117 -1.48 8.46 12.49
C GLN A 117 -1.78 7.48 11.35
N PHE A 118 -0.98 6.42 11.19
CA PHE A 118 -1.09 5.46 10.10
C PHE A 118 -1.56 4.09 10.59
N LYS A 119 -2.32 3.39 9.74
CA LYS A 119 -2.58 1.96 9.92
C LYS A 119 -1.41 1.18 9.33
N ILE A 120 -0.42 0.88 10.17
CA ILE A 120 0.79 0.17 9.74
C ILE A 120 0.47 -1.29 9.40
N ILE A 121 0.84 -1.69 8.19
CA ILE A 121 0.74 -3.07 7.71
C ILE A 121 2.15 -3.59 7.45
N LEU A 122 2.48 -4.71 8.07
CA LEU A 122 3.79 -5.32 7.95
C LEU A 122 3.86 -6.18 6.68
N THR A 123 4.80 -5.87 5.80
CA THR A 123 5.05 -6.63 4.57
C THR A 123 6.03 -7.75 4.83
N ILE A 124 5.65 -8.97 4.44
CA ILE A 124 6.44 -10.19 4.56
C ILE A 124 6.53 -10.90 3.20
N ASN A 125 7.60 -11.66 2.98
CA ASN A 125 7.72 -12.54 1.83
C ASN A 125 7.11 -13.91 2.17
N LEU A 126 6.40 -14.51 1.22
CA LEU A 126 5.79 -15.83 1.42
C LEU A 126 6.83 -16.93 1.68
N ASN A 127 8.07 -16.75 1.21
CA ASN A 127 9.17 -17.68 1.46
C ASN A 127 9.61 -17.72 2.93
N ASP A 128 9.27 -16.70 3.72
CA ASP A 128 9.64 -16.58 5.14
C ASP A 128 8.63 -17.29 6.07
N PHE A 129 7.98 -18.34 5.57
CA PHE A 129 6.85 -18.99 6.24
C PHE A 129 7.21 -19.53 7.64
N LEU A 130 8.47 -19.93 7.83
CA LEU A 130 9.01 -20.39 9.11
C LEU A 130 8.97 -19.31 10.21
N ILE A 131 8.87 -18.03 9.84
CA ILE A 131 8.93 -16.90 10.76
C ILE A 131 7.51 -16.41 11.14
N ILE A 132 6.44 -16.92 10.51
CA ILE A 132 5.06 -16.43 10.74
C ILE A 132 4.64 -16.52 12.21
N ASP A 133 4.95 -17.62 12.90
CA ASP A 133 4.58 -17.78 14.30
C ASP A 133 5.32 -16.77 15.20
N GLN A 134 6.61 -16.52 14.89
CA GLN A 134 7.40 -15.49 15.57
C GLN A 134 6.86 -14.08 15.27
N LEU A 135 6.46 -13.82 14.02
CA LEU A 135 5.88 -12.56 13.59
C LEU A 135 4.56 -12.27 14.31
N ILE A 136 3.65 -13.24 14.36
CA ILE A 136 2.36 -13.10 15.06
C ILE A 136 2.57 -12.82 16.54
N ASN A 137 3.54 -13.48 17.18
CA ASN A 137 3.87 -13.20 18.58
C ASN A 137 4.45 -11.79 18.76
N ASN A 138 5.33 -11.35 17.85
CA ASN A 138 5.87 -9.98 17.86
C ASN A 138 4.80 -8.91 17.61
N LEU A 139 3.74 -9.22 16.86
CA LEU A 139 2.63 -8.29 16.63
C LEU A 139 1.80 -8.03 17.89
N LYS A 140 1.62 -9.02 18.77
CA LYS A 140 0.80 -8.83 19.99
C LYS A 140 1.31 -7.67 20.86
N ASN A 141 2.60 -7.37 20.76
CA ASN A 141 3.28 -6.34 21.55
C ASN A 141 3.46 -5.01 20.79
N LYS A 142 3.03 -4.92 19.53
CA LYS A 142 3.26 -3.77 18.65
C LYS A 142 1.95 -3.29 18.01
N GLN A 143 1.82 -1.99 17.78
CA GLN A 143 0.60 -1.35 17.24
C GLN A 143 0.47 -1.53 15.71
N PHE A 144 0.47 -2.77 15.23
CA PHE A 144 0.26 -3.06 13.81
C PHE A 144 -1.20 -3.36 13.52
N TYR A 145 -1.64 -2.97 12.31
CA TYR A 145 -3.00 -3.17 11.85
C TYR A 145 -3.17 -4.47 11.04
N GLY A 146 -2.07 -5.04 10.55
CA GLY A 146 -2.14 -6.26 9.76
C GLY A 146 -0.84 -6.67 9.07
N PHE A 147 -0.98 -7.63 8.17
CA PHE A 147 0.07 -8.16 7.31
C PHE A 147 -0.25 -7.96 5.83
N ASN A 148 0.81 -7.80 5.05
CA ASN A 148 0.81 -7.88 3.61
C ASN A 148 1.79 -8.96 3.17
N ILE A 149 1.31 -9.90 2.38
CA ILE A 149 2.15 -10.91 1.75
C ILE A 149 2.55 -10.36 0.38
N ASN A 150 3.83 -10.07 0.20
CA ASN A 150 4.36 -9.64 -1.09
C ASN A 150 4.73 -10.87 -1.94
N LEU A 151 3.91 -11.14 -2.96
CA LEU A 151 4.14 -12.19 -3.93
C LEU A 151 5.04 -11.70 -5.05
N LYS A 152 6.31 -12.13 -5.01
CA LYS A 152 7.25 -11.96 -6.13
C LYS A 152 7.00 -12.98 -7.25
N ILE A 153 6.59 -14.19 -6.88
CA ILE A 153 6.35 -15.31 -7.80
C ILE A 153 5.04 -16.00 -7.38
N PHE A 154 4.18 -16.31 -8.34
CA PHE A 154 2.99 -17.12 -8.09
C PHE A 154 3.39 -18.60 -8.03
N SER A 155 2.97 -19.29 -6.98
CA SER A 155 3.08 -20.74 -6.82
C SER A 155 1.70 -21.35 -6.53
N ASN A 156 1.51 -22.61 -6.90
CA ASN A 156 0.23 -23.29 -6.79
C ASN A 156 -0.23 -23.48 -5.32
N ASP A 157 0.70 -23.40 -4.37
CA ASP A 157 0.47 -23.57 -2.93
C ASP A 157 0.16 -22.26 -2.20
N ILE A 158 0.09 -21.11 -2.89
CA ILE A 158 -0.16 -19.80 -2.27
C ILE A 158 -1.47 -19.80 -1.47
N ILE A 159 -2.53 -20.38 -2.01
CA ILE A 159 -3.85 -20.38 -1.37
C ILE A 159 -3.78 -21.10 -0.03
N GLU A 160 -3.16 -22.29 0.01
CA GLU A 160 -3.03 -23.08 1.23
C GLU A 160 -2.14 -22.37 2.26
N LYS A 161 -1.02 -21.77 1.82
CA LYS A 161 -0.17 -20.96 2.70
C LYS A 161 -0.92 -19.76 3.29
N VAL A 162 -1.70 -19.06 2.48
CA VAL A 162 -2.52 -17.91 2.92
C VAL A 162 -3.59 -18.37 3.91
N LYS A 163 -4.27 -19.49 3.67
CA LYS A 163 -5.27 -20.06 4.59
C LYS A 163 -4.64 -20.37 5.96
N ILE A 164 -3.46 -20.99 5.98
CA ILE A 164 -2.73 -21.28 7.22
C ILE A 164 -2.35 -20.00 7.96
N ILE A 165 -1.88 -18.96 7.25
CA ILE A 165 -1.60 -17.65 7.87
C ILE A 165 -2.88 -17.08 8.47
N ARG A 166 -3.98 -17.11 7.72
CA ARG A 166 -5.26 -16.56 8.15
C ARG A 166 -5.79 -17.29 9.39
N SER A 167 -5.69 -18.61 9.46
CA SER A 167 -6.17 -19.38 10.62
C SER A 167 -5.38 -19.09 11.91
N LYS A 168 -4.13 -18.64 11.79
CA LYS A 168 -3.27 -18.26 12.93
C LYS A 168 -3.45 -16.80 13.34
N LEU A 169 -4.01 -15.95 12.47
CA LEU A 169 -4.11 -14.51 12.68
C LEU A 169 -5.44 -14.13 13.33
N PRO A 170 -5.44 -13.40 14.47
CA PRO A 170 -6.69 -12.89 15.05
C PRO A 170 -7.50 -12.04 14.06
N ASN A 171 -8.83 -12.19 14.07
CA ASN A 171 -9.73 -11.56 13.09
C ASN A 171 -9.61 -10.04 12.99
N LYS A 172 -9.14 -9.38 14.05
CA LYS A 172 -8.92 -7.93 14.08
C LYS A 172 -7.81 -7.44 13.15
N TYR A 173 -6.89 -8.31 12.76
CA TYR A 173 -5.78 -7.94 11.88
C TYR A 173 -6.18 -8.12 10.41
N LEU A 174 -5.84 -7.13 9.62
CA LEU A 174 -5.97 -7.18 8.17
C LEU A 174 -4.92 -8.14 7.60
N LEU A 175 -5.32 -8.99 6.66
CA LEU A 175 -4.40 -9.79 5.85
C LEU A 175 -4.60 -9.40 4.39
N THR A 176 -3.54 -8.91 3.77
CA THR A 176 -3.51 -8.51 2.36
C THR A 176 -2.48 -9.32 1.60
N ILE A 177 -2.68 -9.40 0.29
CA ILE A 177 -1.74 -10.00 -0.64
C ILE A 177 -1.49 -8.97 -1.72
N SER A 178 -0.22 -8.64 -1.95
CA SER A 178 0.21 -7.77 -3.03
C SER A 178 1.01 -8.58 -4.04
N PHE A 179 0.86 -8.23 -5.31
CA PHE A 179 1.62 -8.82 -6.40
C PHE A 179 1.93 -7.73 -7.41
N GLN A 180 3.09 -7.83 -8.06
CA GLN A 180 3.46 -6.89 -9.10
C GLN A 180 2.86 -7.35 -10.43
N ILE A 181 2.12 -6.46 -11.09
CA ILE A 181 1.69 -6.68 -12.47
C ILE A 181 2.92 -6.48 -13.36
N GLN A 182 3.51 -7.56 -13.84
CA GLN A 182 4.52 -7.48 -14.89
C GLN A 182 3.79 -7.37 -16.24
N PRO A 183 4.03 -6.31 -17.03
CA PRO A 183 3.27 -6.05 -18.25
C PRO A 183 3.36 -7.17 -19.31
N ASN A 184 4.27 -8.14 -19.16
CA ASN A 184 4.48 -9.22 -20.12
C ASN A 184 4.10 -10.63 -19.62
N LYS A 185 3.46 -10.77 -18.44
CA LYS A 185 3.02 -12.08 -17.92
C LYS A 185 1.55 -12.01 -17.50
N TYR A 186 0.68 -12.57 -18.33
CA TYR A 186 -0.74 -12.72 -18.05
C TYR A 186 -0.93 -13.59 -16.80
N PHE A 187 -1.71 -13.10 -15.83
CA PHE A 187 -2.09 -13.87 -14.63
C PHE A 187 -3.60 -14.11 -14.58
N ASN A 188 -3.97 -15.38 -14.40
CA ASN A 188 -5.25 -15.81 -13.87
C ASN A 188 -5.24 -15.55 -12.36
N LEU A 189 -6.10 -14.66 -11.85
CA LEU A 189 -6.17 -14.33 -10.43
C LEU A 189 -7.39 -14.99 -9.79
N ILE A 190 -7.17 -15.53 -8.60
CA ILE A 190 -8.15 -16.24 -7.77
C ILE A 190 -8.72 -15.23 -6.78
N GLN A 191 -10.03 -15.02 -6.86
CA GLN A 191 -10.81 -14.26 -5.89
C GLN A 191 -11.17 -15.21 -4.74
N LEU A 192 -10.65 -14.96 -3.54
CA LEU A 192 -11.05 -15.71 -2.34
C LEU A 192 -12.21 -14.94 -1.69
N ASN A 193 -13.39 -15.56 -1.68
CA ASN A 193 -14.58 -15.13 -0.94
C ASN A 193 -14.44 -15.46 0.56
#